data_AF-Q9LAZ1-F1
#
_entry.id   AF-Q9LAZ1-F1
#
_cell.length_a   1.000
_cell.length_b   1.000
_cell.length_c   1.000
_cell.angle_alpha   90.00
_cell.angle_beta   90.00
_cell.angle_gamma   90.00
#
_symmetry.space_group_name_H-M   'P 1'
#
loop_
_entity.id
_entity.type
_entity.pdbx_description
1 polymer ?
#
loop_
_entity_poly.entity_id
_entity_poly.type
_entity_poly.pdbx_seq_one_letter_code
_entity_poly.pdbx_strand_id
1 'polypeptide(L)'
;MNKKKMILTSLASVAILGAGLVASSPTVVRAEEAPVASQSKAEKDYDTAKRDAENAKKALEEAKRAQEKYADYQRRIEEKAAKETQASLEQQEANKDYQLKLKKYLDGRNLSNSSVLKKEMEEAEKKDKEKQAEFNKIRREIVVPNPQELEMARRKSEVAKAKESGLVKRVEEAEKKVTEARQKLDAERAKEVVLQAKIAELENEVHKLEQKLKEIDESDSEDYVKEGFRAPLQSELDAKQAKLSKLEELSDKIDELDAEIAKLEKDVEDFKNSDGEQAGQYLAAAEEDLIAKKAELEKAEADLKKAVDEPETPAPAPAPAPAPAPTPEAPAPAPAPAPKPAPAPKPAPAPKPAPAPKPAPAPKPAPAPKPAPAPAPAPKPEKPAEKPAPAPKPE
;
A
#
# COMPACT_ATOMS: atom_id res chain seq x y z
N MET A 1 -3.42 20.64 -2.35
CA MET A 1 -2.46 20.56 -3.47
C MET A 1 -2.18 19.08 -3.75
N ASN A 2 -2.70 18.57 -4.87
CA ASN A 2 -2.81 17.15 -5.23
C ASN A 2 -1.47 16.53 -5.62
N LYS A 3 -1.23 15.28 -5.19
CA LYS A 3 -0.02 14.49 -5.52
C LYS A 3 0.16 14.27 -7.04
N LYS A 4 -0.93 14.28 -7.82
CA LYS A 4 -0.87 14.16 -9.30
C LYS A 4 -0.29 15.43 -9.95
N LYS A 5 -0.75 16.63 -9.55
CA LYS A 5 -0.15 17.92 -9.99
C LYS A 5 1.29 18.11 -9.49
N MET A 6 1.66 17.53 -8.34
CA MET A 6 3.02 17.63 -7.79
C MET A 6 4.06 16.76 -8.54
N ILE A 7 3.65 15.64 -9.15
CA ILE A 7 4.57 14.80 -9.95
C ILE A 7 4.75 15.39 -11.36
N LEU A 8 3.69 15.95 -11.96
CA LEU A 8 3.76 16.66 -13.24
C LEU A 8 4.63 17.93 -13.17
N THR A 9 4.63 18.65 -12.05
CA THR A 9 5.49 19.84 -11.87
C THR A 9 6.90 19.52 -11.36
N SER A 10 7.16 18.32 -10.82
CA SER A 10 8.46 17.99 -10.25
C SER A 10 9.52 17.52 -11.26
N LEU A 11 9.13 17.13 -12.49
CA LEU A 11 10.09 16.76 -13.54
C LEU A 11 10.68 17.96 -14.29
N ALA A 12 10.12 19.16 -14.11
CA ALA A 12 10.62 20.40 -14.70
C ALA A 12 11.58 21.21 -13.79
N SER A 13 11.94 20.70 -12.61
CA SER A 13 12.80 21.42 -11.64
C SER A 13 13.91 20.55 -11.05
N VAL A 14 14.83 20.11 -11.92
CA VAL A 14 16.19 19.73 -11.51
C VAL A 14 17.18 20.61 -12.28
N ALA A 15 17.24 21.89 -11.89
CA ALA A 15 18.39 22.76 -12.08
C ALA A 15 18.19 24.02 -11.24
N ILE A 16 19.03 24.20 -10.22
CA ILE A 16 19.56 25.45 -9.65
C ILE A 16 19.88 25.17 -8.17
N LEU A 17 21.12 24.74 -7.97
CA LEU A 17 21.81 24.73 -6.68
C LEU A 17 22.36 26.15 -6.48
N GLY A 18 21.88 26.87 -5.46
CA GLY A 18 22.33 28.22 -5.16
C GLY A 18 22.04 28.61 -3.71
N ALA A 19 23.10 28.93 -2.97
CA ALA A 19 23.15 29.15 -1.53
C ALA A 19 22.37 30.37 -1.03
N GLY A 20 21.91 30.32 0.23
CA GLY A 20 21.33 31.49 0.91
C GLY A 20 20.67 31.16 2.26
N LEU A 21 21.49 31.03 3.30
CA LEU A 21 21.11 30.89 4.70
C LEU A 21 20.60 32.24 5.26
N VAL A 22 19.32 32.35 5.66
CA VAL A 22 18.87 33.36 6.65
C VAL A 22 17.79 32.75 7.54
N ALA A 23 18.07 32.74 8.84
CA ALA A 23 17.18 32.31 9.91
C ALA A 23 16.17 33.42 10.26
N SER A 24 14.89 33.07 10.37
CA SER A 24 13.87 33.86 11.06
C SER A 24 12.73 32.95 11.57
N SER A 25 12.36 33.20 12.82
CA SER A 25 11.56 32.47 13.82
C SER A 25 10.26 31.76 13.40
N PRO A 26 9.79 30.73 14.17
CA PRO A 26 8.57 30.00 13.86
C PRO A 26 7.33 30.72 14.39
N THR A 27 6.49 31.24 13.50
CA THR A 27 5.08 31.50 13.82
C THR A 27 4.32 30.17 13.77
N VAL A 28 3.71 29.82 14.90
CA VAL A 28 2.83 28.65 15.02
C VAL A 28 1.56 28.92 14.20
N VAL A 29 1.57 28.50 12.95
CA VAL A 29 0.36 28.42 12.13
C VAL A 29 -0.43 27.22 12.63
N ARG A 30 -1.58 27.52 13.22
CA ARG A 30 -2.66 26.57 13.49
C ARG A 30 -2.93 25.80 12.21
N ALA A 31 -2.74 24.49 12.26
CA ALA A 31 -3.12 23.58 11.19
C ALA A 31 -4.64 23.68 11.00
N GLU A 32 -5.08 24.58 10.13
CA GLU A 32 -6.27 24.31 9.35
C GLU A 32 -5.98 23.03 8.56
N GLU A 33 -6.81 22.02 8.77
CA GLU A 33 -6.81 20.80 8.00
C GLU A 33 -6.90 21.18 6.52
N ALA A 34 -5.77 21.08 5.82
CA ALA A 34 -5.78 21.04 4.37
C ALA A 34 -6.81 19.98 3.96
N PRO A 35 -7.67 20.23 2.94
CA PRO A 35 -8.67 19.26 2.54
C PRO A 35 -7.95 17.97 2.20
N VAL A 36 -8.25 16.94 3.01
CA VAL A 36 -7.76 15.57 2.82
C VAL A 36 -8.07 15.23 1.37
N ALA A 37 -7.02 14.98 0.58
CA ALA A 37 -7.16 14.52 -0.79
C ALA A 37 -8.20 13.40 -0.80
N SER A 38 -9.25 13.54 -1.61
CA SER A 38 -10.36 12.58 -1.64
C SER A 38 -9.78 11.19 -1.94
N GLN A 39 -9.71 10.34 -0.92
CA GLN A 39 -9.33 8.94 -1.12
C GLN A 39 -10.31 8.33 -2.13
N SER A 40 -9.79 7.58 -3.09
CA SER A 40 -10.66 6.94 -4.07
C SER A 40 -11.58 5.95 -3.37
N LYS A 41 -12.72 5.64 -4.01
CA LYS A 41 -13.70 4.74 -3.41
C LYS A 41 -13.12 3.37 -3.09
N ALA A 42 -12.31 2.80 -3.97
CA ALA A 42 -11.67 1.52 -3.71
C ALA A 42 -10.66 1.58 -2.56
N GLU A 43 -10.00 2.72 -2.33
CA GLU A 43 -9.09 2.91 -1.20
C GLU A 43 -9.87 2.97 0.12
N LYS A 44 -10.99 3.71 0.16
CA LYS A 44 -11.91 3.74 1.31
C LYS A 44 -12.51 2.36 1.62
N ASP A 45 -12.95 1.64 0.58
CA ASP A 45 -13.52 0.29 0.72
C ASP A 45 -12.47 -0.70 1.27
N TYR A 46 -11.22 -0.60 0.82
CA TYR A 46 -10.12 -1.42 1.33
C TYR A 46 -9.79 -1.11 2.79
N ASP A 47 -9.70 0.17 3.15
CA ASP A 47 -9.44 0.61 4.53
C ASP A 47 -10.56 0.15 5.49
N THR A 48 -11.82 0.29 5.05
CA THR A 48 -13.01 -0.17 5.81
C THR A 48 -12.97 -1.68 6.00
N ALA A 49 -12.76 -2.45 4.92
CA ALA A 49 -12.68 -3.91 5.00
C ALA A 49 -11.55 -4.36 5.95
N LYS A 50 -10.41 -3.67 5.93
CA LYS A 50 -9.27 -3.98 6.80
C LYS A 50 -9.63 -3.73 8.27
N ARG A 51 -10.27 -2.60 8.57
CA ARG A 51 -10.74 -2.26 9.92
C ARG A 51 -11.74 -3.29 10.44
N ASP A 52 -12.69 -3.72 9.60
CA ASP A 52 -13.67 -4.75 9.94
C ASP A 52 -13.01 -6.11 10.21
N ALA A 53 -12.02 -6.50 9.40
CA ALA A 53 -11.26 -7.72 9.63
C ALA A 53 -10.46 -7.67 10.94
N GLU A 54 -9.84 -6.54 11.27
CA GLU A 54 -9.15 -6.34 12.55
C GLU A 54 -10.12 -6.43 13.74
N ASN A 55 -11.29 -5.79 13.64
CA ASN A 55 -12.33 -5.86 14.65
C ASN A 55 -12.85 -7.29 14.86
N ALA A 56 -13.08 -8.03 13.76
CA ALA A 56 -13.50 -9.43 13.81
C ALA A 56 -12.45 -10.32 14.50
N LYS A 57 -11.17 -10.12 14.17
CA LYS A 57 -10.04 -10.83 14.80
C LYS A 57 -9.95 -10.54 16.29
N LYS A 58 -10.09 -9.27 16.68
CA LYS A 58 -10.09 -8.87 18.09
C LYS A 58 -11.24 -9.51 18.86
N ALA A 59 -12.44 -9.56 18.29
CA ALA A 59 -13.59 -10.23 18.92
C ALA A 59 -13.35 -11.74 19.11
N LEU A 60 -12.74 -12.41 18.12
CA LEU A 60 -12.36 -13.82 18.24
C LEU A 60 -11.28 -14.04 19.31
N GLU A 61 -10.28 -13.17 19.38
CA GLU A 61 -9.22 -13.22 20.38
C GLU A 61 -9.76 -13.00 21.80
N GLU A 62 -10.67 -12.04 21.99
CA GLU A 62 -11.36 -11.81 23.26
C GLU A 62 -12.17 -13.03 23.71
N ALA A 63 -12.85 -13.70 22.78
CA ALA A 63 -13.56 -14.95 23.06
C ALA A 63 -12.59 -16.06 23.52
N LYS A 64 -11.44 -16.21 22.85
CA LYS A 64 -10.41 -17.19 23.24
C LYS A 64 -9.82 -16.88 24.61
N ARG A 65 -9.48 -15.62 24.90
CA ARG A 65 -9.00 -15.19 26.23
C ARG A 65 -9.99 -15.50 27.35
N ALA A 66 -11.30 -15.37 27.10
CA ALA A 66 -12.31 -15.73 28.09
C ALA A 66 -12.30 -17.23 28.42
N GLN A 67 -12.08 -18.08 27.41
CA GLN A 67 -11.94 -19.53 27.60
C GLN A 67 -10.63 -19.87 28.33
N GLU A 68 -9.52 -19.29 27.91
CA GLU A 68 -8.20 -19.48 28.54
C GLU A 68 -8.21 -19.05 30.00
N LYS A 69 -8.87 -17.93 30.34
CA LYS A 69 -8.99 -17.46 31.72
C LYS A 69 -9.70 -18.46 32.63
N TYR A 70 -10.79 -19.07 32.14
CA TYR A 70 -11.49 -20.10 32.91
C TYR A 70 -10.64 -21.38 33.06
N ALA A 71 -9.94 -21.79 32.01
CA ALA A 71 -9.01 -22.92 32.08
C ALA A 71 -7.84 -22.66 33.05
N ASP A 72 -7.27 -21.45 33.07
CA ASP A 72 -6.23 -21.05 34.03
C ASP A 72 -6.76 -21.10 35.47
N TYR A 73 -7.97 -20.63 35.71
CA TYR A 73 -8.62 -20.73 37.02
C TYR A 73 -8.79 -22.18 37.47
N GLN A 74 -9.25 -23.08 36.59
CA GLN A 74 -9.36 -24.51 36.90
C GLN A 74 -7.99 -25.10 37.24
N ARG A 75 -6.97 -24.79 36.44
CA ARG A 75 -5.60 -25.27 36.68
C ARG A 75 -5.04 -24.79 38.03
N ARG A 76 -5.25 -23.53 38.41
CA ARG A 76 -4.81 -23.00 39.72
C ARG A 76 -5.54 -23.66 40.89
N ILE A 77 -6.83 -23.97 40.74
CA ILE A 77 -7.61 -24.69 41.75
C ILE A 77 -7.02 -26.09 41.96
N GLU A 78 -6.81 -26.84 40.88
CA GLU A 78 -6.24 -28.19 40.91
C GLU A 78 -4.81 -28.19 41.46
N GLU A 79 -3.98 -27.26 40.99
CA GLU A 79 -2.60 -27.10 41.45
C GLU A 79 -2.54 -26.78 42.96
N LYS A 80 -3.39 -25.85 43.43
CA LYS A 80 -3.46 -25.54 44.86
C LYS A 80 -3.91 -26.76 45.66
N ALA A 81 -4.97 -27.43 45.24
CA ALA A 81 -5.49 -28.60 45.95
C ALA A 81 -4.45 -29.71 46.06
N ALA A 82 -3.71 -29.99 44.97
CA ALA A 82 -2.64 -30.98 44.97
C ALA A 82 -1.49 -30.61 45.92
N LYS A 83 -1.00 -29.36 45.84
CA LYS A 83 0.10 -28.88 46.68
C LYS A 83 -0.29 -28.76 48.15
N GLU A 84 -1.49 -28.28 48.47
CA GLU A 84 -2.01 -28.24 49.85
C GLU A 84 -2.19 -29.65 50.42
N THR A 85 -2.68 -30.60 49.62
CA THR A 85 -2.83 -32.00 50.06
C THR A 85 -1.47 -32.61 50.38
N GLN A 86 -0.49 -32.46 49.48
CA GLN A 86 0.87 -32.96 49.70
C GLN A 86 1.51 -32.32 50.94
N ALA A 87 1.49 -30.99 51.05
CA ALA A 87 2.08 -30.30 52.18
C ALA A 87 1.36 -30.59 53.51
N SER A 88 0.04 -30.82 53.48
CA SER A 88 -0.71 -31.25 54.67
C SER A 88 -0.31 -32.65 55.13
N LEU A 89 -0.10 -33.60 54.19
CA LEU A 89 0.40 -34.93 54.52
C LEU A 89 1.79 -34.86 55.16
N GLU A 90 2.72 -34.11 54.55
CA GLU A 90 4.07 -33.92 55.09
C GLU A 90 4.07 -33.25 56.48
N GLN A 91 3.19 -32.28 56.69
CA GLN A 91 3.00 -31.65 58.00
C GLN A 91 2.43 -32.64 59.02
N GLN A 92 1.42 -33.45 58.66
CA GLN A 92 0.86 -34.46 59.54
C GLN A 92 1.89 -35.52 59.95
N GLU A 93 2.74 -35.94 59.01
CA GLU A 93 3.84 -36.88 59.30
C GLU A 93 4.86 -36.28 60.26
N ALA A 94 5.30 -35.03 60.03
CA ALA A 94 6.22 -34.34 60.92
C ALA A 94 5.62 -34.12 62.32
N ASN A 95 4.33 -33.76 62.38
CA ASN A 95 3.61 -33.61 63.65
C ASN A 95 3.54 -34.93 64.41
N LYS A 96 3.21 -36.03 63.72
CA LYS A 96 3.16 -37.37 64.31
C LYS A 96 4.52 -37.80 64.86
N ASP A 97 5.61 -37.55 64.12
CA ASP A 97 6.98 -37.83 64.59
C ASP A 97 7.33 -37.02 65.85
N TYR A 98 7.01 -35.73 65.87
CA TYR A 98 7.17 -34.89 67.05
C TYR A 98 6.39 -35.42 68.26
N GLN A 99 5.11 -35.78 68.09
CA GLN A 99 4.29 -36.34 69.18
C GLN A 99 4.85 -37.67 69.71
N LEU A 100 5.36 -38.54 68.83
CA LEU A 100 5.98 -39.81 69.22
C LEU A 100 7.27 -39.58 70.01
N LYS A 101 8.13 -38.67 69.56
CA LYS A 101 9.35 -38.31 70.27
C LYS A 101 9.05 -37.60 71.59
N LEU A 102 7.95 -36.84 71.66
CA LEU A 102 7.54 -36.12 72.87
C LEU A 102 7.19 -37.12 73.94
N LYS A 103 6.38 -38.11 73.57
CA LYS A 103 6.06 -39.22 74.44
C LYS A 103 7.31 -39.95 74.93
N LYS A 104 8.24 -40.30 74.03
CA LYS A 104 9.51 -40.97 74.41
C LYS A 104 10.34 -40.15 75.40
N TYR A 105 10.44 -38.83 75.20
CA TYR A 105 11.13 -37.94 76.12
C TYR A 105 10.44 -37.84 77.48
N LEU A 106 9.10 -37.76 77.50
CA LEU A 106 8.31 -37.74 78.75
C LEU A 106 8.52 -39.04 79.54
N ASP A 107 8.47 -40.20 78.88
CA ASP A 107 8.67 -41.52 79.50
C ASP A 107 10.13 -41.72 79.97
N GLY A 108 11.10 -41.21 79.20
CA GLY A 108 12.54 -41.35 79.46
C GLY A 108 13.17 -40.23 80.30
N ARG A 109 12.39 -39.29 80.84
CA ARG A 109 12.88 -38.05 81.47
C ARG A 109 13.87 -38.27 82.62
N ASN A 110 13.70 -39.36 83.37
CA ASN A 110 14.53 -39.70 84.54
C ASN A 110 15.68 -40.68 84.22
N LEU A 111 15.87 -41.04 82.95
CA LEU A 111 16.95 -41.93 82.51
C LEU A 111 18.21 -41.15 82.14
N SER A 112 19.38 -41.80 82.18
CA SER A 112 20.67 -41.20 81.78
C SER A 112 20.68 -40.65 80.34
N ASN A 113 19.78 -41.16 79.49
CA ASN A 113 19.70 -40.82 78.08
C ASN A 113 18.75 -39.64 77.79
N SER A 114 18.16 -39.03 78.83
CA SER A 114 17.17 -37.95 78.73
C SER A 114 17.61 -36.76 77.87
N SER A 115 18.90 -36.40 77.90
CA SER A 115 19.46 -35.31 77.06
C SER A 115 19.40 -35.61 75.56
N VAL A 116 19.62 -36.87 75.16
CA VAL A 116 19.55 -37.30 73.75
C VAL A 116 18.11 -37.25 73.27
N LEU A 117 17.19 -37.82 74.06
CA LEU A 117 15.75 -37.81 73.77
C LEU A 117 15.20 -36.39 73.63
N LYS A 118 15.68 -35.45 74.44
CA LYS A 118 15.32 -34.03 74.35
C LYS A 118 15.75 -33.41 73.02
N LYS A 119 16.99 -33.66 72.56
CA LYS A 119 17.49 -33.14 71.28
C LYS A 119 16.72 -33.71 70.09
N GLU A 120 16.46 -35.02 70.08
CA GLU A 120 15.65 -35.65 69.02
C GLU A 120 14.25 -35.04 68.94
N MET A 121 13.69 -34.72 70.10
CA MET A 121 12.41 -34.04 70.25
C MET A 121 12.40 -32.63 69.67
N GLU A 122 13.37 -31.80 70.08
CA GLU A 122 13.52 -30.43 69.59
C GLU A 122 13.77 -30.39 68.08
N GLU A 123 14.51 -31.35 67.53
CA GLU A 123 14.71 -31.47 66.08
C GLU A 123 13.40 -31.80 65.35
N ALA A 124 12.58 -32.69 65.91
CA ALA A 124 11.27 -33.01 65.35
C ALA A 124 10.28 -31.84 65.46
N GLU A 125 10.30 -31.09 66.56
CA GLU A 125 9.52 -29.86 66.73
C GLU A 125 9.88 -28.82 65.68
N LYS A 126 11.18 -28.66 65.41
CA LYS A 126 11.68 -27.75 64.39
C LYS A 126 11.17 -28.17 63.00
N LYS A 127 11.24 -29.46 62.67
CA LYS A 127 10.73 -30.00 61.39
C LYS A 127 9.22 -29.81 61.24
N ASP A 128 8.43 -30.05 62.29
CA ASP A 128 6.97 -29.78 62.29
C ASP A 128 6.68 -28.30 62.01
N LYS A 129 7.38 -27.38 62.69
CA LYS A 129 7.24 -25.93 62.45
C LYS A 129 7.65 -25.51 61.04
N GLU A 130 8.73 -26.08 60.50
CA GLU A 130 9.17 -25.83 59.12
C GLU A 130 8.11 -26.31 58.12
N LYS A 131 7.59 -27.53 58.27
CA LYS A 131 6.53 -28.07 57.39
C LYS A 131 5.21 -27.30 57.52
N GLN A 132 4.85 -26.88 58.72
CA GLN A 132 3.69 -26.00 58.95
C GLN A 132 3.87 -24.63 58.27
N ALA A 133 5.09 -24.07 58.28
CA ALA A 133 5.39 -22.84 57.58
C ALA A 133 5.29 -23.00 56.05
N GLU A 134 5.81 -24.10 55.50
CA GLU A 134 5.68 -24.42 54.06
C GLU A 134 4.22 -24.61 53.64
N PHE A 135 3.42 -25.34 54.43
CA PHE A 135 1.98 -25.48 54.18
C PHE A 135 1.30 -24.10 54.14
N ASN A 136 1.55 -23.25 55.15
CA ASN A 136 0.99 -21.90 55.20
C ASN A 136 1.46 -21.01 54.04
N LYS A 137 2.70 -21.19 53.57
CA LYS A 137 3.25 -20.49 52.41
C LYS A 137 2.48 -20.87 51.14
N ILE A 138 2.25 -22.16 50.90
CA ILE A 138 1.47 -22.66 49.75
C ILE A 138 0.06 -22.05 49.73
N ARG A 139 -0.63 -21.98 50.89
CA ARG A 139 -1.98 -21.40 50.95
C ARG A 139 -2.03 -19.93 50.53
N ARG A 140 -0.94 -19.19 50.79
CA ARG A 140 -0.81 -17.74 50.50
C ARG A 140 -0.33 -17.48 49.07
N GLU A 141 0.61 -18.28 48.58
CA GLU A 141 1.27 -18.06 47.29
C GLU A 141 0.35 -18.40 46.11
N ILE A 142 -0.42 -19.49 46.23
CA ILE A 142 -1.38 -19.86 45.19
C ILE A 142 -2.73 -19.23 45.50
N VAL A 143 -2.99 -18.07 44.89
CA VAL A 143 -4.27 -17.37 45.00
C VAL A 143 -5.27 -18.00 44.03
N VAL A 144 -6.36 -18.51 44.59
CA VAL A 144 -7.47 -19.12 43.84
C VAL A 144 -8.59 -18.08 43.72
N PRO A 145 -9.26 -17.98 42.55
CA PRO A 145 -10.40 -17.09 42.38
C PRO A 145 -11.51 -17.40 43.39
N ASN A 146 -12.23 -16.37 43.82
CA ASN A 146 -13.39 -16.59 44.68
C ASN A 146 -14.53 -17.29 43.88
N PRO A 147 -15.53 -17.90 44.55
CA PRO A 147 -16.59 -18.64 43.86
C PRO A 147 -17.37 -17.80 42.83
N GLN A 148 -17.61 -16.52 43.12
CA GLN A 148 -18.33 -15.62 42.20
C GLN A 148 -17.52 -15.31 40.95
N GLU A 149 -16.22 -15.04 41.09
CA GLU A 149 -15.29 -14.81 39.98
C GLU A 149 -15.15 -16.05 39.09
N LEU A 150 -15.08 -17.23 39.69
CA LEU A 150 -15.02 -18.50 38.97
C LEU A 150 -16.30 -18.73 38.16
N GLU A 151 -17.48 -18.50 38.78
CA GLU A 151 -18.77 -18.64 38.08
C GLU A 151 -18.92 -17.62 36.95
N MET A 152 -18.52 -16.36 37.16
CA MET A 152 -18.51 -15.35 36.10
C MET A 152 -17.56 -15.73 34.95
N ALA A 153 -16.36 -16.23 35.26
CA ALA A 153 -15.40 -16.69 34.26
C ALA A 153 -15.97 -17.89 33.47
N ARG A 154 -16.62 -18.84 34.15
CA ARG A 154 -17.30 -19.97 33.52
C ARG A 154 -18.37 -19.49 32.55
N ARG A 155 -19.32 -18.66 32.99
CA ARG A 155 -20.40 -18.13 32.15
C ARG A 155 -19.85 -17.37 30.94
N LYS A 156 -18.81 -16.54 31.13
CA LYS A 156 -18.13 -15.85 30.03
C LYS A 156 -17.49 -16.82 29.04
N SER A 157 -16.82 -17.86 29.53
CA SER A 157 -16.22 -18.90 28.67
C SER A 157 -17.25 -19.69 27.87
N GLU A 158 -18.40 -20.03 28.48
CA GLU A 158 -19.48 -20.77 27.82
C GLU A 158 -20.13 -19.92 26.71
N VAL A 159 -20.39 -18.64 26.99
CA VAL A 159 -20.88 -17.69 25.97
C VAL A 159 -19.85 -17.49 24.86
N ALA A 160 -18.57 -17.38 25.20
CA ALA A 160 -17.49 -17.22 24.22
C ALA A 160 -17.38 -18.46 23.31
N LYS A 161 -17.43 -19.67 23.88
CA LYS A 161 -17.37 -20.94 23.17
C LYS A 161 -18.58 -21.12 22.23
N ALA A 162 -19.77 -20.72 22.66
CA ALA A 162 -20.97 -20.75 21.82
C ALA A 162 -20.87 -19.81 20.62
N LYS A 163 -20.17 -18.67 20.76
CA LYS A 163 -19.99 -17.67 19.69
C LYS A 163 -18.77 -17.93 18.79
N GLU A 164 -17.82 -18.74 19.23
CA GLU A 164 -16.52 -18.92 18.57
C GLU A 164 -16.65 -19.33 17.10
N SER A 165 -17.47 -20.33 16.78
CA SER A 165 -17.67 -20.78 15.40
C SER A 165 -18.23 -19.69 14.49
N GLY A 166 -19.13 -18.85 15.00
CA GLY A 166 -19.66 -17.69 14.30
C GLY A 166 -18.62 -16.58 14.12
N LEU A 167 -17.77 -16.36 15.13
CA LEU A 167 -16.67 -15.39 15.06
C LEU A 167 -15.59 -15.82 14.05
N VAL A 168 -15.25 -17.12 14.00
CA VAL A 168 -14.33 -17.67 12.99
C VAL A 168 -14.85 -17.40 11.58
N LYS A 169 -16.11 -17.73 11.30
CA LYS A 169 -16.73 -17.45 9.99
C LYS A 169 -16.71 -15.96 9.65
N ARG A 170 -16.99 -15.08 10.62
CA ARG A 170 -16.91 -13.63 10.40
C ARG A 170 -15.49 -13.16 10.07
N VAL A 171 -14.47 -13.74 10.71
CA VAL A 171 -13.07 -13.42 10.37
C VAL A 171 -12.77 -13.87 8.94
N GLU A 172 -13.13 -15.10 8.57
CA GLU A 172 -12.92 -15.61 7.20
C GLU A 172 -13.63 -14.75 6.15
N GLU A 173 -14.89 -14.39 6.39
CA GLU A 173 -15.68 -13.52 5.51
C GLU A 173 -15.07 -12.10 5.42
N ALA A 174 -14.64 -11.52 6.54
CA ALA A 174 -14.01 -10.21 6.55
C ALA A 174 -12.66 -10.21 5.83
N GLU A 175 -11.83 -11.24 6.03
CA GLU A 175 -10.57 -11.40 5.29
C GLU A 175 -10.82 -11.56 3.78
N LYS A 176 -11.84 -12.32 3.39
CA LYS A 176 -12.24 -12.41 1.98
C LYS A 176 -12.60 -11.04 1.41
N LYS A 177 -13.40 -10.24 2.12
CA LYS A 177 -13.73 -8.87 1.71
C LYS A 177 -12.49 -7.98 1.57
N VAL A 178 -11.50 -8.12 2.46
CA VAL A 178 -10.22 -7.41 2.34
C VAL A 178 -9.51 -7.79 1.05
N THR A 179 -9.46 -9.09 0.71
CA THR A 179 -8.80 -9.54 -0.53
C THR A 179 -9.52 -9.04 -1.79
N GLU A 180 -10.85 -9.05 -1.79
CA GLU A 180 -11.65 -8.54 -2.90
C GLU A 180 -11.50 -7.02 -3.06
N ALA A 181 -11.55 -6.26 -1.97
CA ALA A 181 -11.34 -4.81 -1.98
C ALA A 181 -9.92 -4.45 -2.45
N ARG A 182 -8.91 -5.22 -2.01
CA ARG A 182 -7.53 -5.03 -2.45
C ARG A 182 -7.38 -5.25 -3.96
N GLN A 183 -7.97 -6.30 -4.50
CA GLN A 183 -7.92 -6.57 -5.94
C GLN A 183 -8.54 -5.44 -6.75
N LYS A 184 -9.65 -4.85 -6.27
CA LYS A 184 -10.28 -3.69 -6.91
C LYS A 184 -9.38 -2.47 -6.86
N LEU A 185 -8.79 -2.16 -5.71
CA LEU A 185 -7.84 -1.06 -5.54
C LEU A 185 -6.61 -1.21 -6.44
N ASP A 186 -6.04 -2.41 -6.49
CA ASP A 186 -4.88 -2.71 -7.34
C ASP A 186 -5.24 -2.57 -8.83
N ALA A 187 -6.44 -2.99 -9.24
CA ALA A 187 -6.93 -2.83 -10.61
C ALA A 187 -7.16 -1.36 -10.99
N GLU A 188 -7.70 -0.55 -10.07
CA GLU A 188 -7.89 0.89 -10.26
C GLU A 188 -6.54 1.61 -10.39
N ARG A 189 -5.61 1.35 -9.46
CA ARG A 189 -4.24 1.90 -9.51
C ARG A 189 -3.50 1.48 -10.78
N ALA A 190 -3.68 0.25 -11.24
CA ALA A 190 -3.08 -0.20 -12.50
C ALA A 190 -3.59 0.59 -13.71
N LYS A 191 -4.90 0.88 -13.78
CA LYS A 191 -5.47 1.72 -14.84
C LYS A 191 -4.90 3.14 -14.80
N GLU A 192 -4.81 3.72 -13.59
CA GLU A 192 -4.26 5.06 -13.40
C GLU A 192 -2.79 5.15 -13.85
N VAL A 193 -1.97 4.17 -13.48
CA VAL A 193 -0.55 4.12 -13.87
C VAL A 193 -0.39 4.03 -15.40
N VAL A 194 -1.23 3.24 -16.08
CA VAL A 194 -1.19 3.13 -17.54
C VAL A 194 -1.57 4.45 -18.22
N LEU A 195 -2.59 5.15 -17.72
CA LEU A 195 -2.99 6.44 -18.25
C LEU A 195 -1.90 7.50 -18.03
N GLN A 196 -1.33 7.56 -16.83
CA GLN A 196 -0.22 8.46 -16.51
C GLN A 196 1.01 8.21 -17.40
N ALA A 197 1.35 6.96 -17.67
CA ALA A 197 2.46 6.63 -18.55
C ALA A 197 2.24 7.17 -19.98
N LYS A 198 1.02 7.06 -20.52
CA LYS A 198 0.68 7.58 -21.85
C LYS A 198 0.69 9.11 -21.90
N ILE A 199 0.21 9.78 -20.84
CA ILE A 199 0.27 11.24 -20.73
C ILE A 199 1.74 11.70 -20.70
N ALA A 200 2.58 11.06 -19.87
CA ALA A 200 4.01 11.38 -19.80
C ALA A 200 4.75 11.12 -21.12
N GLU A 201 4.35 10.10 -21.90
CA GLU A 201 4.87 9.87 -23.24
C GLU A 201 4.53 11.03 -24.18
N LEU A 202 3.27 11.48 -24.17
CA LEU A 202 2.81 12.61 -24.98
C LEU A 202 3.54 13.91 -24.63
N GLU A 203 3.74 14.19 -23.34
CA GLU A 203 4.51 15.35 -22.87
C GLU A 203 5.96 15.33 -23.36
N ASN A 204 6.59 14.15 -23.32
CA ASN A 204 7.94 13.98 -23.84
C ASN A 204 8.01 14.21 -25.36
N GLU A 205 6.99 13.82 -26.11
CA GLU A 205 6.91 14.06 -27.55
C GLU A 205 6.72 15.54 -27.88
N VAL A 206 5.83 16.23 -27.15
CA VAL A 206 5.67 17.68 -27.21
C VAL A 206 7.01 18.38 -26.97
N HIS A 207 7.71 18.01 -25.89
CA HIS A 207 9.00 18.62 -25.57
C HIS A 207 10.07 18.39 -26.65
N LYS A 208 10.11 17.18 -27.25
CA LYS A 208 11.03 16.88 -28.37
C LYS A 208 10.70 17.71 -29.62
N LEU A 209 9.42 17.92 -29.93
CA LEU A 209 9.01 18.73 -31.07
C LEU A 209 9.36 20.21 -30.85
N GLU A 210 9.13 20.73 -29.65
CA GLU A 210 9.54 22.10 -29.26
C GLU A 210 11.05 22.29 -29.42
N GLN A 211 11.86 21.32 -28.99
CA GLN A 211 13.31 21.35 -29.18
C GLN A 211 13.71 21.34 -30.65
N LYS A 212 13.12 20.47 -31.48
CA LYS A 212 13.40 20.43 -32.93
C LYS A 212 13.03 21.73 -33.63
N LEU A 213 11.89 22.32 -33.28
CA LEU A 213 11.45 23.61 -33.83
C LEU A 213 12.44 24.72 -33.47
N LYS A 214 12.93 24.71 -32.23
CA LYS A 214 13.98 25.64 -31.79
C LYS A 214 15.30 25.44 -32.55
N GLU A 215 15.74 24.20 -32.76
CA GLU A 215 16.94 23.90 -33.57
C GLU A 215 16.80 24.39 -35.01
N ILE A 216 15.60 24.27 -35.61
CA ILE A 216 15.32 24.78 -36.96
C ILE A 216 15.36 26.31 -36.99
N ASP A 217 14.80 26.97 -35.98
CA ASP A 217 14.84 28.43 -35.86
C ASP A 217 16.29 28.95 -35.75
N GLU A 218 17.14 28.24 -34.99
CA GLU A 218 18.56 28.55 -34.75
C GLU A 218 19.53 28.12 -35.88
N SER A 219 19.06 27.35 -36.88
CA SER A 219 19.87 26.87 -38.01
C SER A 219 20.34 28.00 -38.94
N ASP A 220 21.51 27.85 -39.58
CA ASP A 220 22.01 28.78 -40.60
C ASP A 220 21.33 28.62 -41.99
N SER A 221 20.31 27.76 -42.11
CA SER A 221 19.58 27.52 -43.36
C SER A 221 18.73 28.72 -43.81
N GLU A 222 18.52 28.85 -45.13
CA GLU A 222 17.64 29.88 -45.73
C GLU A 222 16.20 29.78 -45.19
N ASP A 223 15.52 30.92 -45.02
CA ASP A 223 14.19 31.00 -44.40
C ASP A 223 13.13 30.12 -45.08
N TYR A 224 13.17 30.00 -46.42
CA TYR A 224 12.22 29.14 -47.15
C TYR A 224 12.45 27.65 -46.85
N VAL A 225 13.70 27.24 -46.60
CA VAL A 225 14.04 25.87 -46.22
C VAL A 225 13.62 25.60 -44.78
N LYS A 226 13.85 26.56 -43.87
CA LYS A 226 13.37 26.49 -42.48
C LYS A 226 11.86 26.28 -42.41
N GLU A 227 11.10 27.11 -43.13
CA GLU A 227 9.64 27.08 -43.11
C GLU A 227 9.07 25.74 -43.63
N GLY A 228 9.70 25.16 -44.66
CA GLY A 228 9.32 23.85 -45.20
C GLY A 228 9.47 22.69 -44.20
N PHE A 229 10.43 22.76 -43.27
CA PHE A 229 10.60 21.79 -42.18
C PHE A 229 9.83 22.16 -40.91
N ARG A 230 9.66 23.47 -40.63
CA ARG A 230 8.95 23.98 -39.47
C ARG A 230 7.45 23.70 -39.55
N ALA A 231 6.81 24.02 -40.67
CA ALA A 231 5.36 23.91 -40.83
C ALA A 231 4.79 22.51 -40.48
N PRO A 232 5.35 21.37 -40.95
CA PRO A 232 4.84 20.05 -40.56
C PRO A 232 5.08 19.72 -39.08
N LEU A 233 6.23 20.10 -38.52
CA LEU A 233 6.53 19.86 -37.10
C LEU A 233 5.67 20.73 -36.16
N GLN A 234 5.38 21.96 -36.56
CA GLN A 234 4.48 22.84 -35.82
C GLN A 234 3.05 22.29 -35.84
N SER A 235 2.58 21.82 -36.99
CA SER A 235 1.26 21.17 -37.08
C SER A 235 1.16 19.91 -36.21
N GLU A 236 2.24 19.14 -36.08
CA GLU A 236 2.30 17.97 -35.19
C GLU A 236 2.33 18.39 -33.71
N LEU A 237 3.10 19.43 -33.37
CA LEU A 237 3.16 20.00 -32.03
C LEU A 237 1.79 20.51 -31.58
N ASP A 238 1.11 21.30 -32.42
CA ASP A 238 -0.20 21.87 -32.11
C ASP A 238 -1.24 20.75 -31.89
N ALA A 239 -1.20 19.68 -32.69
CA ALA A 239 -2.08 18.52 -32.53
C ALA A 239 -1.84 17.79 -31.20
N LYS A 240 -0.57 17.56 -30.83
CA LYS A 240 -0.21 16.91 -29.56
C LYS A 240 -0.53 17.79 -28.35
N GLN A 241 -0.27 19.10 -28.42
CA GLN A 241 -0.65 20.06 -27.38
C GLN A 241 -2.16 20.13 -27.20
N ALA A 242 -2.94 20.16 -28.29
CA ALA A 242 -4.40 20.10 -28.22
C ALA A 242 -4.91 18.81 -27.56
N LYS A 243 -4.28 17.66 -27.87
CA LYS A 243 -4.58 16.38 -27.23
C LYS A 243 -4.24 16.42 -25.73
N LEU A 244 -3.07 16.93 -25.36
CA LEU A 244 -2.63 17.07 -23.97
C LEU A 244 -3.62 17.93 -23.17
N SER A 245 -3.98 19.12 -23.68
CA SER A 245 -4.95 20.01 -23.03
C SER A 245 -6.31 19.35 -22.82
N LYS A 246 -6.79 18.57 -23.81
CA LYS A 246 -8.04 17.81 -23.68
C LYS A 246 -7.96 16.72 -22.60
N LEU A 247 -6.80 16.06 -22.45
CA LEU A 247 -6.58 15.07 -21.41
C LEU A 247 -6.52 15.72 -20.01
N GLU A 248 -5.87 16.88 -19.89
CA GLU A 248 -5.82 17.65 -18.65
C GLU A 248 -7.22 18.13 -18.22
N GLU A 249 -8.01 18.67 -19.14
CA GLU A 249 -9.38 19.12 -18.86
C GLU A 249 -10.28 17.96 -18.39
N LEU A 250 -10.20 16.80 -19.05
CA LEU A 250 -10.95 15.61 -18.65
C LEU A 250 -10.49 15.08 -17.30
N SER A 251 -9.18 15.10 -17.02
CA SER A 251 -8.64 14.70 -15.72
C SER A 251 -9.09 15.62 -14.59
N ASP A 252 -9.05 16.93 -14.79
CA ASP A 252 -9.50 17.91 -13.78
C ASP A 252 -11.02 17.76 -13.53
N LYS A 253 -11.82 17.47 -14.58
CA LYS A 253 -13.25 17.19 -14.44
C LYS A 253 -13.53 15.91 -13.63
N ILE A 254 -12.75 14.85 -13.83
CA ILE A 254 -12.87 13.60 -13.07
C ILE A 254 -12.56 13.87 -11.58
N ASP A 255 -11.49 14.61 -11.28
CA ASP A 255 -11.11 14.97 -9.90
C ASP A 255 -12.23 15.79 -9.20
N GLU A 256 -12.90 16.70 -9.92
CA GLU A 256 -14.03 17.47 -9.41
C GLU A 256 -15.25 16.59 -9.12
N LEU A 257 -15.61 15.70 -10.05
CA LEU A 257 -16.72 14.75 -9.90
C LEU A 257 -16.48 13.78 -8.73
N ASP A 258 -15.26 13.27 -8.57
CA ASP A 258 -14.90 12.41 -7.43
C ASP A 258 -15.06 13.14 -6.09
N ALA A 259 -14.71 14.43 -6.03
CA ALA A 259 -14.89 15.23 -4.83
C ALA A 259 -16.37 15.52 -4.52
N GLU A 260 -17.20 15.75 -5.53
CA GLU A 260 -18.66 15.91 -5.37
C GLU A 260 -19.33 14.61 -4.94
N ILE A 261 -18.99 13.48 -5.58
CA ILE A 261 -19.51 12.15 -5.23
C ILE A 261 -19.15 11.80 -3.79
N ALA A 262 -17.93 12.09 -3.35
CA ALA A 262 -17.51 11.83 -1.98
C ALA A 262 -18.32 12.62 -0.93
N LYS A 263 -18.71 13.87 -1.25
CA LYS A 263 -19.60 14.66 -0.38
C LYS A 263 -21.01 14.08 -0.36
N LEU A 264 -21.56 13.76 -1.53
CA LEU A 264 -22.90 13.14 -1.63
C LEU A 264 -22.97 11.77 -0.95
N GLU A 265 -21.92 10.94 -1.04
CA GLU A 265 -21.86 9.66 -0.33
C GLU A 265 -21.94 9.86 1.19
N LYS A 266 -21.29 10.90 1.71
CA LYS A 266 -21.36 11.29 3.12
C LYS A 266 -22.76 11.80 3.50
N ASP A 267 -23.35 12.67 2.69
CA ASP A 267 -24.67 13.23 2.94
C ASP A 267 -25.74 12.12 2.94
N VAL A 268 -25.67 11.17 2.01
CA VAL A 268 -26.56 9.99 1.96
C VAL A 268 -26.43 9.14 3.23
N GLU A 269 -25.22 8.95 3.75
CA GLU A 269 -24.99 8.21 5.00
C GLU A 269 -25.55 8.97 6.22
N ASP A 270 -25.32 10.28 6.29
CA ASP A 270 -25.84 11.14 7.35
C ASP A 270 -27.40 11.17 7.33
N PHE A 271 -28.03 11.24 6.15
CA PHE A 271 -29.49 11.18 6.02
C PHE A 271 -30.07 9.81 6.38
N LYS A 272 -29.38 8.70 6.08
CA LYS A 272 -29.81 7.35 6.49
C LYS A 272 -29.87 7.17 7.99
N ASN A 273 -29.01 7.88 8.72
CA ASN A 273 -28.93 7.82 10.17
C ASN A 273 -29.78 8.88 10.88
N SER A 274 -30.53 9.70 10.12
CA SER A 274 -31.37 10.77 10.64
C SER A 274 -32.82 10.33 10.83
N ASP A 275 -33.38 10.53 12.03
CA ASP A 275 -34.79 10.26 12.35
C ASP A 275 -35.73 11.45 12.00
N GLY A 276 -35.27 12.41 11.19
CA GLY A 276 -36.06 13.59 10.84
C GLY A 276 -37.25 13.29 9.91
N GLU A 277 -38.39 13.96 10.10
CA GLU A 277 -39.60 13.76 9.28
C GLU A 277 -39.40 13.95 7.76
N GLN A 278 -38.40 14.73 7.35
CA GLN A 278 -38.06 14.97 5.94
C GLN A 278 -36.82 14.19 5.47
N ALA A 279 -36.16 13.43 6.35
CA ALA A 279 -34.90 12.74 6.04
C ALA A 279 -35.05 11.79 4.84
N GLY A 280 -36.21 11.12 4.71
CA GLY A 280 -36.50 10.25 3.56
C GLY A 280 -36.56 10.99 2.22
N GLN A 281 -37.02 12.24 2.18
CA GLN A 281 -37.08 13.03 0.95
C GLN A 281 -35.69 13.54 0.54
N TYR A 282 -34.91 14.05 1.50
CA TYR A 282 -33.53 14.48 1.25
C TYR A 282 -32.64 13.29 0.86
N LEU A 283 -32.85 12.13 1.49
CA LEU A 283 -32.15 10.90 1.12
C LEU A 283 -32.42 10.52 -0.34
N ALA A 284 -33.68 10.50 -0.75
CA ALA A 284 -34.05 10.15 -2.11
C ALA A 284 -33.45 11.13 -3.14
N ALA A 285 -33.46 12.43 -2.85
CA ALA A 285 -32.83 13.44 -3.70
C ALA A 285 -31.30 13.26 -3.78
N ALA A 286 -30.64 13.05 -2.64
CA ALA A 286 -29.19 12.84 -2.59
C ALA A 286 -28.77 11.53 -3.29
N GLU A 287 -29.59 10.47 -3.21
CA GLU A 287 -29.35 9.21 -3.92
C GLU A 287 -29.48 9.37 -5.45
N GLU A 288 -30.49 10.10 -5.93
CA GLU A 288 -30.64 10.43 -7.36
C GLU A 288 -29.47 11.27 -7.88
N ASP A 289 -29.08 12.34 -7.17
CA ASP A 289 -27.94 13.18 -7.55
C ASP A 289 -26.63 12.37 -7.59
N LEU A 290 -26.45 11.48 -6.61
CA LEU A 290 -25.28 10.58 -6.55
C LEU A 290 -25.24 9.59 -7.72
N ILE A 291 -26.39 9.06 -8.16
CA ILE A 291 -26.48 8.21 -9.36
C ILE A 291 -26.11 9.02 -10.60
N ALA A 292 -26.67 10.22 -10.75
CA ALA A 292 -26.39 11.09 -11.89
C ALA A 292 -24.91 11.47 -11.98
N LYS A 293 -24.29 11.85 -10.86
CA LYS A 293 -22.87 12.21 -10.81
C LYS A 293 -21.94 11.02 -11.08
N LYS A 294 -22.30 9.81 -10.59
CA LYS A 294 -21.56 8.58 -10.94
C LYS A 294 -21.63 8.25 -12.41
N ALA A 295 -22.79 8.45 -13.05
CA ALA A 295 -22.90 8.28 -14.50
C ALA A 295 -22.08 9.32 -15.27
N GLU A 296 -22.00 10.57 -14.79
CA GLU A 296 -21.15 11.59 -15.38
C GLU A 296 -19.66 11.26 -15.24
N LEU A 297 -19.24 10.73 -14.08
CA LEU A 297 -17.88 10.25 -13.83
C LEU A 297 -17.51 9.11 -14.79
N GLU A 298 -18.36 8.09 -14.91
CA GLU A 298 -18.12 6.95 -15.81
C GLU A 298 -17.97 7.42 -17.27
N LYS A 299 -18.80 8.38 -17.69
CA LYS A 299 -18.70 8.98 -19.02
C LYS A 299 -17.39 9.76 -19.19
N ALA A 300 -16.99 10.56 -18.21
CA ALA A 300 -15.74 11.32 -18.25
C ALA A 300 -14.50 10.40 -18.29
N GLU A 301 -14.49 9.31 -17.51
CA GLU A 301 -13.44 8.30 -17.56
C GLU A 301 -13.38 7.58 -18.93
N ALA A 302 -14.53 7.28 -19.51
CA ALA A 302 -14.62 6.68 -20.84
C ALA A 302 -14.11 7.63 -21.93
N ASP A 303 -14.48 8.92 -21.86
CA ASP A 303 -14.01 9.96 -22.75
C ASP A 303 -12.50 10.19 -22.59
N LEU A 304 -11.95 10.16 -21.36
CA LEU A 304 -10.51 10.23 -21.10
C LEU A 304 -9.79 9.05 -21.74
N LYS A 305 -10.26 7.81 -21.50
CA LYS A 305 -9.68 6.61 -22.09
C LYS A 305 -9.70 6.67 -23.62
N LYS A 306 -10.81 7.12 -24.20
CA LYS A 306 -10.96 7.29 -25.65
C LYS A 306 -10.00 8.36 -26.17
N ALA A 307 -9.91 9.51 -25.51
CA ALA A 307 -9.02 10.60 -25.91
C ALA A 307 -7.54 10.17 -25.86
N VAL A 308 -7.16 9.34 -24.89
CA VAL A 308 -5.81 8.77 -24.81
C VAL A 308 -5.51 7.88 -26.03
N ASP A 309 -6.44 7.00 -26.41
CA ASP A 309 -6.30 6.06 -27.53
C ASP A 309 -6.62 6.68 -28.91
N GLU A 310 -7.13 7.93 -28.95
CA GLU A 310 -7.51 8.63 -30.18
C GLU A 310 -6.27 8.92 -31.05
N PRO A 311 -6.27 8.53 -32.34
CA PRO A 311 -5.15 8.83 -33.22
C PRO A 311 -5.03 10.34 -33.42
N GLU A 312 -3.80 10.82 -33.42
CA GLU A 312 -3.49 12.22 -33.66
C GLU A 312 -3.82 12.53 -35.12
N THR A 313 -4.96 13.18 -35.33
CA THR A 313 -5.30 13.71 -36.64
C THR A 313 -4.74 15.12 -36.70
N PRO A 314 -3.77 15.40 -37.61
CA PRO A 314 -3.31 16.76 -37.81
C PRO A 314 -4.49 17.62 -38.25
N ALA A 315 -4.57 18.85 -37.75
CA ALA A 315 -5.47 19.84 -38.32
C ALA A 315 -5.24 19.90 -39.84
N PRO A 316 -6.31 19.98 -40.67
CA PRO A 316 -6.14 20.07 -42.12
C PRO A 316 -5.21 21.23 -42.44
N ALA A 317 -4.14 20.94 -43.20
CA ALA A 317 -3.14 21.92 -43.58
C ALA A 317 -3.82 23.19 -44.13
N PRO A 318 -3.38 24.39 -43.75
CA PRO A 318 -3.94 25.62 -44.28
C PRO A 318 -3.90 25.56 -45.81
N ALA A 319 -5.04 25.85 -46.44
CA ALA A 319 -5.16 25.85 -47.90
C ALA A 319 -4.03 26.71 -48.50
N PRO A 320 -3.35 26.25 -49.56
CA PRO A 320 -2.25 26.99 -50.15
C PRO A 320 -2.72 28.41 -50.48
N ALA A 321 -1.95 29.40 -50.04
CA ALA A 321 -2.24 30.80 -50.32
C ALA A 321 -2.50 30.98 -51.82
N PRO A 322 -3.54 31.75 -52.22
CA PRO A 322 -3.85 31.95 -53.63
C PRO A 322 -2.60 32.48 -54.36
N ALA A 323 -2.27 31.84 -55.48
CA ALA A 323 -1.13 32.23 -56.30
C ALA A 323 -1.20 33.74 -56.61
N PRO A 324 -0.09 34.48 -56.51
CA PRO A 324 -0.07 35.91 -56.78
C PRO A 324 -0.61 36.18 -58.19
N ALA A 325 -1.54 37.14 -58.28
CA ALA A 325 -2.17 37.53 -59.54
C ALA A 325 -1.09 37.91 -60.58
N PRO A 326 -1.25 37.51 -61.85
CA PRO A 326 -0.30 37.85 -62.90
C PRO A 326 -0.15 39.37 -63.00
N THR A 327 1.09 39.84 -62.91
CA THR A 327 1.47 41.23 -63.06
C THR A 327 1.10 41.70 -64.48
N PRO A 328 0.43 42.86 -64.67
CA PRO A 328 0.09 43.37 -65.99
C PRO A 328 1.32 43.54 -66.88
N GLU A 329 1.22 43.08 -68.12
CA GLU A 329 2.26 43.23 -69.14
C GLU A 329 2.66 44.70 -69.33
N ALA A 330 3.97 44.97 -69.25
CA ALA A 330 4.55 46.25 -69.63
C ALA A 330 4.47 46.43 -71.16
N PRO A 331 4.17 47.64 -71.67
CA PRO A 331 4.02 47.89 -73.10
C PRO A 331 5.34 47.70 -73.86
N ALA A 332 5.21 47.16 -75.07
CA ALA A 332 6.28 46.74 -75.96
C ALA A 332 7.34 47.84 -76.24
N PRO A 333 8.65 47.55 -76.12
CA PRO A 333 9.69 48.45 -76.59
C PRO A 333 9.79 48.41 -78.13
N ALA A 334 10.01 49.60 -78.71
CA ALA A 334 10.20 49.85 -80.13
C ALA A 334 11.41 49.08 -80.72
N PRO A 335 11.39 48.72 -82.02
CA PRO A 335 12.42 47.87 -82.61
C PRO A 335 13.76 48.59 -82.74
N ALA A 336 14.80 48.03 -82.11
CA ALA A 336 16.18 48.44 -82.27
C ALA A 336 16.84 47.73 -83.48
N PRO A 337 17.79 48.39 -84.18
CA PRO A 337 18.32 47.95 -85.47
C PRO A 337 19.23 46.71 -85.36
N ALA A 338 19.20 45.90 -86.41
CA ALA A 338 19.91 44.62 -86.53
C ALA A 338 21.44 44.75 -86.35
N PRO A 339 22.05 44.04 -85.38
CA PRO A 339 23.49 43.85 -85.31
C PRO A 339 23.95 42.61 -86.11
N LYS A 340 25.11 42.81 -86.76
CA LYS A 340 25.86 41.93 -87.66
C LYS A 340 26.30 40.59 -87.01
N PRO A 341 26.46 39.49 -87.78
CA PRO A 341 26.87 38.20 -87.22
C PRO A 341 28.31 38.23 -86.71
N ALA A 342 28.52 37.72 -85.49
CA ALA A 342 29.84 37.54 -84.88
C ALA A 342 30.00 36.08 -84.39
N PRO A 343 31.25 35.59 -84.30
CA PRO A 343 31.64 34.24 -84.70
C PRO A 343 31.40 33.16 -83.64
N ALA A 344 31.23 31.93 -84.10
CA ALA A 344 31.04 30.74 -83.27
C ALA A 344 32.25 30.45 -82.35
N PRO A 345 32.06 30.40 -81.03
CA PRO A 345 33.06 29.89 -80.10
C PRO A 345 32.73 28.46 -79.64
N LYS A 346 33.66 27.58 -80.02
CA LYS A 346 34.19 26.33 -79.44
C LYS A 346 33.35 25.52 -78.40
N PRO A 347 33.25 24.18 -78.56
CA PRO A 347 32.58 23.30 -77.60
C PRO A 347 33.17 23.37 -76.18
N ALA A 348 32.29 23.48 -75.19
CA ALA A 348 32.64 23.32 -73.77
C ALA A 348 32.93 21.84 -73.45
N PRO A 349 33.94 21.55 -72.60
CA PRO A 349 34.39 20.20 -72.28
C PRO A 349 33.36 19.39 -71.48
N ALA A 350 33.33 18.08 -71.72
CA ALA A 350 32.43 17.12 -71.10
C ALA A 350 32.58 17.10 -69.55
N PRO A 351 31.48 17.14 -68.78
CA PRO A 351 31.53 16.95 -67.34
C PRO A 351 31.97 15.53 -66.99
N LYS A 352 32.87 15.47 -66.00
CA LYS A 352 33.54 14.29 -65.43
C LYS A 352 32.53 13.31 -64.81
N PRO A 353 32.74 11.97 -64.88
CA PRO A 353 31.83 10.99 -64.27
C PRO A 353 31.68 11.20 -62.75
N ALA A 354 30.45 11.08 -62.28
CA ALA A 354 30.10 11.16 -60.86
C ALA A 354 30.81 10.04 -60.06
N PRO A 355 31.29 10.30 -58.83
CA PRO A 355 31.81 9.27 -57.93
C PRO A 355 30.73 8.25 -57.57
N ALA A 356 31.06 6.95 -57.63
CA ALA A 356 30.17 5.88 -57.22
C ALA A 356 29.87 5.96 -55.70
N PRO A 357 28.59 5.96 -55.27
CA PRO A 357 28.25 5.85 -53.87
C PRO A 357 28.53 4.44 -53.31
N LYS A 358 28.92 4.46 -52.04
CA LYS A 358 29.58 3.45 -51.19
C LYS A 358 28.71 2.20 -50.92
N PRO A 359 29.30 1.00 -50.72
CA PRO A 359 28.55 -0.22 -50.36
C PRO A 359 27.74 -0.05 -49.07
N ALA A 360 26.53 -0.61 -49.08
CA ALA A 360 25.62 -0.65 -47.94
C ALA A 360 26.27 -1.35 -46.72
N PRO A 361 26.06 -0.85 -45.48
CA PRO A 361 26.52 -1.54 -44.28
C PRO A 361 25.84 -2.91 -44.12
N ALA A 362 26.63 -3.94 -43.84
CA ALA A 362 26.13 -5.29 -43.57
C ALA A 362 25.23 -5.33 -42.32
N PRO A 363 24.19 -6.18 -42.30
CA PRO A 363 23.28 -6.29 -41.17
C PRO A 363 24.01 -6.73 -39.88
N LYS A 364 23.64 -6.08 -38.77
CA LYS A 364 24.18 -6.35 -37.44
C LYS A 364 23.82 -7.77 -36.99
N PRO A 365 24.77 -8.56 -36.45
CA PRO A 365 24.48 -9.90 -35.94
C PRO A 365 23.45 -9.89 -34.81
N ALA A 366 22.56 -10.88 -34.83
CA ALA A 366 21.56 -11.09 -33.77
C ALA A 366 22.24 -11.31 -32.41
N PRO A 367 21.72 -10.73 -31.31
CA PRO A 367 22.23 -10.98 -29.97
C PRO A 367 22.13 -12.46 -29.59
N ALA A 368 23.22 -13.01 -29.05
CA ALA A 368 23.27 -14.37 -28.56
C ALA A 368 22.29 -14.59 -27.38
N PRO A 369 21.64 -15.77 -27.30
CA PRO A 369 20.71 -16.08 -26.22
C PRO A 369 21.40 -16.06 -24.86
N LYS A 370 20.74 -15.44 -23.88
CA LYS A 370 21.21 -15.29 -22.50
C LYS A 370 21.33 -16.69 -21.85
N PRO A 371 22.42 -16.99 -21.13
CA PRO A 371 22.58 -18.27 -20.42
C PRO A 371 21.45 -18.50 -19.41
N ALA A 372 20.96 -19.74 -19.38
CA ALA A 372 19.95 -20.19 -18.43
C ALA A 372 20.48 -20.07 -16.98
N PRO A 373 19.64 -19.68 -16.00
CA PRO A 373 20.02 -19.64 -14.60
C PRO A 373 20.44 -21.03 -14.11
N ALA A 374 21.54 -21.08 -13.35
CA ALA A 374 22.01 -22.30 -12.72
C ALA A 374 20.98 -22.83 -11.70
N PRO A 375 20.76 -24.14 -11.61
CA PRO A 375 19.84 -24.73 -10.64
C PRO A 375 20.30 -24.44 -9.21
N ALA A 376 19.33 -24.11 -8.36
CA ALA A 376 19.54 -23.85 -6.94
C ALA A 376 20.15 -25.09 -6.23
N PRO A 377 21.08 -24.90 -5.29
CA PRO A 377 21.66 -26.00 -4.53
C PRO A 377 20.58 -26.73 -3.72
N ALA A 378 20.61 -28.06 -3.81
CA ALA A 378 19.69 -28.95 -3.11
C ALA A 378 19.78 -28.79 -1.57
N PRO A 379 18.67 -28.91 -0.84
CA PRO A 379 18.67 -28.84 0.61
C PRO A 379 19.53 -29.95 1.22
N LYS A 380 20.35 -29.55 2.20
CA LYS A 380 21.19 -30.43 3.02
C LYS A 380 20.28 -31.37 3.83
N PRO A 381 20.55 -32.69 3.89
CA PRO A 381 19.76 -33.62 4.70
C PRO A 381 19.81 -33.23 6.18
N GLU A 382 18.65 -32.99 6.78
CA GLU A 382 18.50 -32.92 8.23
C GLU A 382 18.71 -34.32 8.82
N LYS A 383 19.52 -34.35 9.88
CA LYS A 383 19.90 -35.52 10.66
C LYS A 383 18.65 -36.17 11.28
N PRO A 384 18.46 -37.50 11.19
CA PRO A 384 17.36 -38.18 11.86
C PRO A 384 17.39 -37.97 13.38
N ALA A 385 16.21 -37.78 13.96
CA ALA A 385 15.95 -37.62 15.38
C ALA A 385 16.60 -38.74 16.22
N GLU A 386 17.31 -38.34 17.27
CA GLU A 386 17.78 -39.25 18.31
C GLU A 386 16.59 -39.85 19.06
N LYS A 387 16.62 -41.19 19.17
CA LYS A 387 15.67 -42.05 19.88
C LYS A 387 15.63 -41.69 21.37
N PRO A 388 14.44 -41.61 22.01
CA PRO A 388 14.35 -41.41 23.46
C PRO A 388 14.96 -42.59 24.22
N ALA A 389 15.75 -42.29 25.26
CA ALA A 389 16.30 -43.27 26.19
C ALA A 389 15.17 -44.03 26.94
N PRO A 390 15.35 -45.32 27.26
CA PRO A 390 14.37 -46.10 28.00
C PRO A 390 14.34 -45.70 29.48
N ALA A 391 13.12 -45.68 30.05
CA ALA A 391 12.83 -45.39 31.45
C ALA A 391 13.51 -46.39 32.41
N PRO A 392 13.99 -45.96 33.59
CA PRO A 392 14.42 -46.88 34.64
C PRO A 392 13.21 -47.57 35.29
N LYS A 393 13.35 -48.88 35.51
CA LYS A 393 12.41 -49.73 36.27
C LYS A 393 12.44 -49.38 37.77
N PRO A 394 11.30 -49.33 38.47
CA PRO A 394 11.29 -49.28 39.94
C PRO A 394 11.59 -50.67 40.54
N GLU A 395 12.41 -50.68 41.60
CA GLU A 395 12.49 -51.79 42.58
C GLU A 395 11.29 -51.81 43.52
#